data_AF-A0A0W8CD60-F1
#
_entry.id   AF-A0A0W8CD60-F1
#
_cell.length_a   1.000
_cell.length_b   1.000
_cell.length_c   1.000
_cell.angle_alpha   90.00
_cell.angle_beta   90.00
_cell.angle_gamma   90.00
#
_symmetry.space_group_name_H-M   'P 1'
#
loop_
_entity.id
_entity.type
_entity.pdbx_description
1 polymer ?
#
loop_
_entity_poly.entity_id
_entity_poly.type
_entity_poly.pdbx_seq_one_letter_code
_entity_poly.pdbx_strand_id
1 'polypeptide(L)'
;MDRPSTTEAATLRSSRQFVAECDRAGTVRTWVTFKTALRKRFRPPSNEYMLREKLCKLTQTGPIHDYVGEFQNILVQCQIPISPLELRFYFQQGIRKETGHYLKGTPSYQPRRDHRVGAPI
;
A
#
# COMPACT_ATOMS: atom_id res chain seq x y z
N MET A 1 21.53 -27.17 14.46
CA MET A 1 20.06 -27.11 14.47
C MET A 1 19.67 -25.96 15.37
N ASP A 2 19.39 -24.79 14.80
CA ASP A 2 18.94 -23.64 15.58
C ASP A 2 17.53 -23.89 16.11
N ARG A 3 17.36 -23.71 17.42
CA ARG A 3 16.05 -23.80 18.07
C ARG A 3 15.19 -22.64 17.55
N PRO A 4 13.95 -22.90 17.10
CA PRO A 4 13.06 -21.84 16.69
C PRO A 4 12.83 -20.89 17.88
N SER A 5 12.86 -19.60 17.59
CA SER A 5 12.59 -18.56 18.60
C SER A 5 11.22 -18.78 19.24
N THR A 6 11.04 -18.37 20.50
CA THR A 6 9.79 -18.57 21.25
C THR A 6 8.55 -18.07 20.50
N THR A 7 8.69 -16.99 19.73
CA THR A 7 7.64 -16.39 18.88
C THR A 7 7.28 -17.26 17.67
N GLU A 8 8.27 -17.87 17.04
CA GLU A 8 8.07 -18.75 15.88
C GLU A 8 7.38 -20.05 16.31
N ALA A 9 7.81 -20.63 17.44
CA ALA A 9 7.17 -21.81 18.02
C ALA A 9 5.69 -21.55 18.40
N ALA A 10 5.37 -20.35 18.89
CA ALA A 10 3.99 -19.95 19.17
C ALA A 10 3.15 -19.79 17.90
N THR A 11 3.72 -19.18 16.84
CA THR A 11 3.06 -19.03 15.53
C THR A 11 2.73 -20.38 14.90
N LEU A 12 3.70 -21.31 14.92
CA LEU A 12 3.50 -22.66 14.39
C LEU A 12 2.43 -23.43 15.16
N ARG A 13 2.39 -23.29 16.49
CA ARG A 13 1.34 -23.90 17.33
C ARG A 13 -0.05 -23.34 17.00
N SER A 14 -0.17 -22.02 16.87
CA SER A 14 -1.43 -21.35 16.51
C SER A 14 -1.91 -21.74 15.11
N SER A 15 -1.00 -21.86 14.14
CA SER A 15 -1.28 -22.34 12.78
C SER A 15 -1.84 -23.77 12.79
N ARG A 16 -1.18 -24.69 13.51
CA ARG A 16 -1.65 -26.09 13.63
C ARG A 16 -3.05 -26.19 14.25
N GLN A 17 -3.32 -25.40 15.29
CA GLN A 17 -4.65 -25.35 15.93
C GLN A 17 -5.72 -24.83 14.98
N PHE A 18 -5.42 -23.77 14.22
CA PHE A 18 -6.35 -23.19 13.25
C PHE A 18 -6.73 -24.16 12.13
N VAL A 19 -5.77 -24.93 11.61
CA VAL A 19 -6.04 -25.94 10.57
C VAL A 19 -6.99 -27.02 11.11
N ALA A 20 -6.70 -27.56 12.30
CA ALA A 20 -7.55 -28.57 12.93
C ALA A 20 -8.99 -28.05 13.20
N GLU A 21 -9.12 -26.78 13.58
CA GLU A 21 -10.44 -26.14 13.77
C GLU A 21 -11.19 -25.97 12.45
N CYS A 22 -10.50 -25.56 11.38
CA CYS A 22 -11.09 -25.43 10.05
C CYS A 22 -11.60 -26.78 9.52
N ASP A 23 -10.81 -27.85 9.69
CA ASP A 23 -11.17 -29.20 9.28
C ASP A 23 -12.40 -29.69 10.04
N ARG A 24 -12.44 -29.49 11.37
CA ARG A 24 -13.57 -29.89 12.22
C ARG A 24 -14.86 -29.11 11.91
N ALA A 25 -14.75 -27.81 11.63
CA ALA A 25 -15.90 -26.94 11.37
C ALA A 25 -16.39 -26.98 9.91
N GLY A 26 -15.69 -27.67 9.01
CA GLY A 26 -15.98 -27.63 7.57
C GLY A 26 -15.73 -26.26 6.92
N THR A 27 -15.03 -25.35 7.61
CA THR A 27 -14.71 -23.98 7.18
C THR A 27 -13.79 -23.96 5.95
N VAL A 28 -13.06 -25.05 5.71
CA VAL A 28 -12.19 -25.26 4.53
C VAL A 28 -12.94 -25.58 3.23
N ARG A 29 -14.28 -25.72 3.24
CA ARG A 29 -15.06 -26.11 2.05
C ARG A 29 -14.91 -25.15 0.85
N THR A 30 -14.58 -23.88 1.09
CA THR A 30 -14.25 -22.95 0.01
C THR A 30 -13.01 -22.12 0.34
N TRP A 31 -12.26 -21.77 -0.70
CA TRP A 31 -11.10 -20.89 -0.59
C TRP A 31 -11.45 -19.52 0.02
N VAL A 32 -12.66 -19.00 -0.27
CA VAL A 32 -13.12 -17.71 0.26
C VAL A 32 -13.34 -17.77 1.76
N THR A 33 -14.01 -18.83 2.25
CA THR A 33 -14.25 -19.04 3.67
C THR A 33 -12.94 -19.24 4.42
N PHE A 34 -12.03 -20.05 3.86
CA PHE A 34 -10.69 -20.28 4.43
C PHE A 34 -9.89 -18.99 4.54
N LYS A 35 -9.75 -18.21 3.46
CA LYS A 35 -9.03 -16.92 3.48
C LYS A 35 -9.63 -15.93 4.48
N THR A 36 -10.93 -15.99 4.70
CA THR A 36 -11.63 -15.09 5.63
C THR A 36 -11.34 -15.49 7.07
N ALA A 37 -11.41 -16.78 7.40
CA ALA A 37 -11.06 -17.32 8.71
C ALA A 37 -9.58 -17.10 9.04
N LEU A 38 -8.68 -17.33 8.07
CA LEU A 38 -7.24 -17.12 8.21
C LEU A 38 -6.94 -15.65 8.54
N ARG A 39 -7.51 -14.73 7.75
CA ARG A 39 -7.38 -13.29 8.00
C ARG A 39 -7.95 -12.88 9.35
N LYS A 40 -9.07 -13.45 9.80
CA LYS A 40 -9.65 -13.14 11.12
C LYS A 40 -8.73 -13.60 12.27
N ARG A 41 -8.07 -14.75 12.13
CA ARG A 41 -7.26 -15.36 13.20
C ARG A 41 -5.88 -14.72 13.36
N PHE A 42 -5.23 -14.39 12.25
CA PHE A 42 -3.82 -13.95 12.24
C PHE A 42 -3.61 -12.46 12.03
N ARG A 43 -4.68 -11.71 11.76
CA ARG A 43 -4.56 -10.26 11.58
C ARG A 43 -4.44 -9.57 12.95
N PRO A 44 -3.48 -8.64 13.11
CA PRO A 44 -3.38 -7.88 14.34
C PRO A 44 -4.57 -6.92 14.52
N PRO A 45 -4.98 -6.62 15.75
CA PRO A 45 -6.08 -5.68 16.02
C PRO A 45 -5.78 -4.28 15.47
N SER A 46 -4.52 -3.88 15.43
CA SER A 46 -4.07 -2.58 14.91
C SER A 46 -3.79 -2.57 13.40
N ASN A 47 -4.19 -3.61 12.65
CA ASN A 47 -3.85 -3.75 11.22
C ASN A 47 -4.29 -2.54 10.39
N GLU A 48 -5.51 -2.03 10.61
CA GLU A 48 -5.99 -0.85 9.88
C GLU A 48 -5.11 0.37 10.16
N TYR A 49 -4.75 0.61 11.42
CA TYR A 49 -3.84 1.69 11.79
C TYR A 49 -2.46 1.53 11.11
N MET A 50 -1.90 0.32 11.11
CA MET A 50 -0.62 0.04 10.44
C MET A 50 -0.68 0.28 8.93
N LEU A 51 -1.78 -0.09 8.27
CA LEU A 51 -1.97 0.17 6.84
C LEU A 51 -2.11 1.68 6.56
N ARG A 52 -2.83 2.43 7.41
CA ARG A 52 -2.94 3.89 7.32
C ARG A 52 -1.60 4.58 7.54
N GLU A 53 -0.82 4.10 8.49
CA GLU A 53 0.54 4.60 8.73
C GLU A 53 1.45 4.32 7.52
N LYS A 54 1.36 3.13 6.91
CA LYS A 54 2.08 2.81 5.68
C LYS A 54 1.68 3.72 4.52
N LEU A 55 0.39 3.97 4.31
CA LEU A 55 -0.09 4.92 3.28
C LEU A 55 0.47 6.33 3.51
N CYS A 56 0.48 6.79 4.76
CA CYS A 56 0.99 8.11 5.13
C CYS A 56 2.50 8.25 4.87
N LYS A 57 3.27 7.19 5.12
CA LYS A 57 4.73 7.17 4.91
C LYS A 57 5.15 6.77 3.49
N LEU A 58 4.22 6.31 2.65
CA LEU A 58 4.52 5.83 1.31
C LEU A 58 4.96 7.00 0.44
N THR A 59 6.21 6.95 0.00
CA THR A 59 6.81 7.94 -0.90
C THR A 59 7.34 7.25 -2.14
N GLN A 60 7.21 7.89 -3.29
CA GLN A 60 7.78 7.43 -4.53
C GLN A 60 9.31 7.60 -4.45
N THR A 61 10.04 6.50 -4.40
CA THR A 61 11.52 6.49 -4.41
C THR A 61 12.08 6.12 -5.79
N GLY A 62 11.30 5.41 -6.61
CA GLY A 62 11.67 4.94 -7.93
C GLY A 62 10.66 5.33 -9.02
N PRO A 63 10.52 4.49 -10.05
CA PRO A 63 9.49 4.64 -11.08
C PRO A 63 8.09 4.79 -10.48
N ILE A 64 7.23 5.53 -11.19
CA ILE A 64 5.85 5.77 -10.77
C ILE A 64 5.04 4.46 -10.67
N HIS A 65 5.32 3.47 -11.52
CA HIS A 65 4.59 2.21 -11.52
C HIS A 65 4.82 1.40 -10.24
N ASP A 66 6.05 1.41 -9.71
CA ASP A 66 6.36 0.76 -8.43
C ASP A 66 5.59 1.41 -7.28
N TYR A 67 5.54 2.75 -7.25
CA TYR A 67 4.75 3.48 -6.27
C TYR A 67 3.26 3.15 -6.38
N VAL A 68 2.70 3.13 -7.59
CA VAL A 68 1.29 2.77 -7.81
C VAL A 68 1.02 1.33 -7.36
N GLY A 69 1.93 0.40 -7.64
CA GLY A 69 1.84 -0.99 -7.20
C GLY A 69 1.80 -1.12 -5.68
N GLU A 70 2.72 -0.46 -4.97
CA GLU A 70 2.74 -0.45 -3.51
C GLU A 70 1.50 0.24 -2.92
N PHE A 71 1.05 1.34 -3.51
CA PHE A 71 -0.17 2.03 -3.09
C PHE A 71 -1.38 1.08 -3.20
N GLN A 72 -1.55 0.41 -4.33
CA GLN A 72 -2.64 -0.57 -4.54
C GLN A 72 -2.52 -1.79 -3.61
N ASN A 73 -1.31 -2.27 -3.37
CA ASN A 73 -1.06 -3.39 -2.46
C ASN A 73 -1.50 -3.06 -1.02
N ILE A 74 -1.34 -1.83 -0.57
CA ILE A 74 -1.85 -1.40 0.74
C ILE A 74 -3.38 -1.32 0.71
N LEU A 75 -3.98 -0.75 -0.35
CA LEU A 75 -5.44 -0.60 -0.45
C LEU A 75 -6.19 -1.93 -0.45
N VAL A 76 -5.69 -2.96 -1.13
CA VAL A 76 -6.36 -4.28 -1.15
C VAL A 76 -6.35 -4.97 0.22
N GLN A 77 -5.48 -4.53 1.13
CA GLN A 77 -5.40 -5.05 2.50
C GLN A 77 -6.32 -4.31 3.48
N CYS A 78 -6.73 -3.07 3.15
CA CYS A 78 -7.63 -2.27 3.98
C CYS A 78 -9.04 -2.90 3.99
N GLN A 79 -9.60 -3.06 5.19
CA GLN A 79 -10.99 -3.50 5.34
C GLN A 79 -11.95 -2.32 5.43
N ILE A 80 -11.48 -1.20 5.97
CA ILE A 80 -12.28 0.01 6.11
C ILE A 80 -12.09 0.83 4.83
N PRO A 81 -13.19 1.15 4.11
CA PRO A 81 -13.09 1.96 2.91
C PRO A 81 -12.48 3.32 3.25
N ILE A 82 -11.54 3.75 2.42
CA ILE A 82 -10.92 5.08 2.50
C ILE A 82 -11.70 6.00 1.57
N SER A 83 -12.00 7.21 2.01
CA SER A 83 -12.73 8.15 1.16
C SER A 83 -11.92 8.49 -0.10
N PRO A 84 -12.55 8.69 -1.26
CA PRO A 84 -11.82 9.06 -2.48
C PRO A 84 -10.95 10.31 -2.33
N LEU A 85 -11.39 11.25 -1.48
CA LEU A 85 -10.63 12.46 -1.16
C LEU A 85 -9.35 12.15 -0.37
N GLU A 86 -9.44 11.31 0.66
CA GLU A 86 -8.27 10.83 1.41
C GLU A 86 -7.30 10.06 0.51
N LEU A 87 -7.81 9.17 -0.35
CA LEU A 87 -6.98 8.42 -1.30
C LEU A 87 -6.19 9.36 -2.22
N ARG A 88 -6.88 10.36 -2.78
CA ARG A 88 -6.23 11.38 -3.62
C ARG A 88 -5.17 12.14 -2.83
N PHE A 89 -5.46 12.50 -1.58
CA PHE A 89 -4.53 13.21 -0.72
C PHE A 89 -3.25 12.39 -0.45
N TYR A 90 -3.39 11.14 0.02
CA TYR A 90 -2.23 10.25 0.25
C TYR A 90 -1.43 10.02 -1.03
N PHE A 91 -2.12 9.80 -2.15
CA PHE A 91 -1.46 9.61 -3.44
C PHE A 91 -0.64 10.84 -3.82
N GLN A 92 -1.22 12.04 -3.76
CA GLN A 92 -0.52 13.27 -4.13
C GLN A 92 0.63 13.63 -3.19
N GLN A 93 0.53 13.30 -1.90
CA GLN A 93 1.60 13.54 -0.92
C GLN A 93 2.81 12.64 -1.13
N GLY A 94 2.59 11.38 -1.52
CA GLY A 94 3.68 10.42 -1.74
C GLY A 94 4.43 10.60 -3.05
N ILE A 95 3.88 11.33 -4.02
CA ILE A 95 4.48 11.52 -5.34
C ILE A 95 5.67 12.47 -5.31
N ARG A 96 6.75 12.13 -6.05
CA ARG A 96 7.91 13.02 -6.21
C ARG A 96 7.50 14.29 -6.93
N LYS A 97 8.04 15.44 -6.50
CA LYS A 97 7.70 16.77 -7.06
C LYS A 97 7.82 16.82 -8.59
N GLU A 98 8.91 16.29 -9.13
CA GLU A 98 9.16 16.19 -10.58
C GLU A 98 8.09 15.40 -11.34
N THR A 99 7.63 14.28 -10.77
CA THR A 99 6.53 13.48 -11.35
C THR A 99 5.18 14.16 -11.14
N GLY A 100 5.02 14.90 -10.05
CA GLY A 100 3.80 15.63 -9.70
C GLY A 100 3.45 16.76 -10.68
N HIS A 101 4.43 17.32 -11.39
CA HIS A 101 4.18 18.34 -12.43
C HIS A 101 3.32 17.81 -13.58
N TYR A 102 3.50 16.53 -13.95
CA TYR A 102 2.69 15.87 -14.98
C TYR A 102 1.26 15.59 -14.52
N LEU A 103 1.05 15.41 -13.21
CA LEU A 103 -0.27 15.17 -12.62
C LEU A 103 -1.08 16.45 -12.40
N LYS A 104 -0.40 17.58 -12.18
CA LYS A 104 -1.04 18.89 -11.90
C LYS A 104 -1.42 19.67 -13.15
N GLY A 105 -1.20 19.12 -14.35
CA GLY A 105 -1.59 19.78 -15.61
C GLY A 105 -0.99 21.17 -15.78
N THR A 106 0.17 21.46 -15.16
CA THR A 106 0.85 22.73 -15.42
C THR A 106 1.43 22.65 -16.82
N PRO A 107 1.09 23.55 -17.75
CA PRO A 107 1.74 23.61 -19.04
C PRO A 107 3.22 23.78 -18.77
N SER A 108 4.03 22.89 -19.31
CA SER A 108 5.47 23.06 -19.38
C SER A 108 5.77 24.25 -20.30
N TYR A 109 5.57 25.47 -19.79
CA TYR A 109 6.04 26.67 -20.45
C TYR A 109 7.54 26.75 -20.25
N GLN A 110 8.29 26.34 -21.27
CA GLN A 110 9.69 26.73 -21.43
C GLN A 110 9.70 28.07 -22.20
N PRO A 111 9.98 29.22 -21.58
CA PRO A 111 10.30 30.40 -22.35
C PRO A 111 11.60 30.12 -23.10
N ARG A 112 11.54 30.10 -24.44
CA ARG A 112 12.76 30.20 -25.24
C ARG A 112 13.45 31.49 -24.83
N ARG A 113 14.65 31.37 -24.26
CA ARG A 113 15.59 32.49 -24.19
C ARG A 113 16.15 32.68 -25.60
N ASP A 114 15.44 33.46 -26.43
CA ASP A 114 16.12 34.13 -27.55
C ASP A 114 16.56 35.51 -27.07
N HIS A 115 17.82 35.54 -26.66
CA HIS A 115 18.60 36.76 -26.49
C HIS A 115 19.23 37.10 -27.86
N ARG A 116 18.68 38.10 -28.55
CA ARG A 116 19.40 39.05 -29.43
C ARG A 116 18.43 40.17 -29.83
N VAL A 117 18.40 41.28 -29.09
CA VAL A 117 19.22 42.50 -29.28
C VAL A 117 18.70 43.37 -30.43
N GLY A 118 18.18 44.56 -30.05
CA GLY A 118 18.25 45.78 -30.87
C GLY A 118 16.97 46.21 -31.59
N ALA A 119 16.16 47.04 -30.93
CA ALA A 119 15.32 48.06 -31.58
C ALA A 119 16.19 49.24 -32.06
N PRO A 120 15.64 50.37 -32.55
CA PRO A 120 14.78 50.61 -33.72
C PRO A 120 15.42 51.67 -34.67
N ILE A 121 14.85 51.90 -35.86
CA ILE A 121 14.38 53.22 -36.39
C ILE A 121 13.23 52.92 -37.35
#